data_AF-A0AAJ6YTJ9-F1
#
_entry.id   AF-A0AAJ6YTJ9-F1
#
_cell.length_a   1.000
_cell.length_b   1.000
_cell.length_c   1.000
_cell.angle_alpha   90.00
_cell.angle_beta   90.00
_cell.angle_gamma   90.00
#
_symmetry.space_group_name_H-M   'P 1'
#
loop_
_entity.id
_entity.type
_entity.pdbx_description
1 polymer ?
#
loop_
_entity_poly.entity_id
_entity_poly.type
_entity_poly.pdbx_seq_one_letter_code
_entity_poly.pdbx_strand_id
1 'polypeptide(L)'
;MMPFEAIREIMKDSRYDLVPLHKRPDFLQQCCNLLNSEWKRSKTARLRSLTMSCDKFPMYLLLLSKNTVLGLCKISLVHNTIDSVVIESFIIDHAHRYQGLGSMLLRAVEDYVHKRGIKNIFLMTKGQEDFYLKNEYIICEPIQELNGYSDFGSDTYSTTATNSKIETNETSVGPPPPPMPDFRKSSIQICLAIPERTFMKKILES
;
A
#
# COMPACT_ATOMS: atom_id res chain seq x y z
N MET A 1 -9.31 -19.80 9.71
CA MET A 1 -9.82 -18.43 9.49
C MET A 1 -10.27 -17.90 10.84
N MET A 2 -9.78 -16.75 11.30
CA MET A 2 -10.26 -16.19 12.57
C MET A 2 -11.71 -15.70 12.42
N PRO A 3 -12.62 -16.03 13.36
CA PRO A 3 -13.99 -15.51 13.36
C PRO A 3 -14.01 -13.97 13.44
N PHE A 4 -15.03 -13.34 12.85
CA PHE A 4 -15.18 -11.87 12.86
C PHE A 4 -15.17 -11.27 14.28
N GLU A 5 -15.83 -11.92 15.24
CA GLU A 5 -15.87 -11.47 16.64
C GLU A 5 -14.48 -11.49 17.30
N ALA A 6 -13.62 -12.45 16.95
CA ALA A 6 -12.25 -12.52 17.47
C ALA A 6 -11.37 -11.35 16.97
N ILE A 7 -11.76 -10.68 15.88
CA ILE A 7 -11.05 -9.49 15.38
C ILE A 7 -11.39 -8.27 16.23
N ARG A 8 -12.64 -8.15 16.70
CA ARG A 8 -13.05 -7.05 17.59
C ARG A 8 -12.33 -7.10 18.93
N GLU A 9 -12.09 -8.30 19.45
CA GLU A 9 -11.36 -8.52 20.70
C GLU A 9 -9.88 -8.11 20.63
N ILE A 10 -9.32 -7.84 19.46
CA ILE A 10 -7.94 -7.34 19.33
C ILE A 10 -7.82 -5.91 19.84
N MET A 11 -8.88 -5.12 19.71
CA MET A 11 -8.88 -3.75 20.21
C MET A 11 -9.04 -3.76 21.75
N LYS A 12 -8.02 -3.25 22.44
CA LYS A 12 -8.05 -3.10 23.91
C LYS A 12 -9.01 -1.99 24.39
N ASP A 13 -9.30 -1.02 23.53
CA ASP A 13 -10.18 0.10 23.83
C ASP A 13 -11.54 -0.10 23.15
N SER A 14 -12.60 -0.25 23.95
CA SER A 14 -13.95 -0.57 23.49
C SER A 14 -14.62 0.54 22.67
N ARG A 15 -14.01 1.72 22.57
CA ARG A 15 -14.51 2.82 21.72
C ARG A 15 -14.18 2.62 20.24
N TYR A 16 -13.29 1.68 19.95
CA TYR A 16 -12.76 1.47 18.62
C TYR A 16 -12.83 -0.01 18.22
N ASP A 17 -13.12 -0.24 16.94
CA ASP A 17 -13.14 -1.57 16.35
C ASP A 17 -12.06 -1.68 15.27
N LEU A 18 -11.43 -2.85 15.18
CA LEU A 18 -10.62 -3.24 14.03
C LEU A 18 -11.46 -4.13 13.13
N VAL A 19 -11.66 -3.71 11.87
CA VAL A 19 -12.57 -4.42 10.96
C VAL A 19 -11.94 -4.63 9.59
N PRO A 20 -11.99 -5.85 9.01
CA PRO A 20 -11.61 -6.05 7.62
C PRO A 20 -12.63 -5.44 6.66
N LEU A 21 -12.15 -4.62 5.71
CA LEU A 21 -13.00 -3.87 4.79
C LEU A 21 -13.96 -4.75 3.99
N HIS A 22 -13.52 -5.92 3.53
CA HIS A 22 -14.35 -6.84 2.76
C HIS A 22 -15.50 -7.48 3.55
N LYS A 23 -15.52 -7.35 4.89
CA LYS A 23 -16.66 -7.72 5.73
C LYS A 23 -17.65 -6.55 5.91
N ARG A 24 -17.23 -5.32 5.59
CA ARG A 24 -18.02 -4.08 5.70
C ARG A 24 -17.85 -3.20 4.46
N PRO A 25 -18.36 -3.65 3.29
CA PRO A 25 -18.21 -2.92 2.03
C PRO A 25 -18.93 -1.55 2.05
N ASP A 26 -19.85 -1.32 3.00
CA ASP A 26 -20.49 -0.04 3.24
C ASP A 26 -19.49 1.10 3.56
N PHE A 27 -18.28 0.77 4.03
CA PHE A 27 -17.23 1.76 4.28
C PHE A 27 -16.33 2.07 3.07
N LEU A 28 -16.50 1.42 1.92
CA LEU A 28 -15.66 1.63 0.73
C LEU A 28 -15.49 3.11 0.35
N GLN A 29 -16.59 3.87 0.38
CA GLN A 29 -16.57 5.28 0.01
C GLN A 29 -15.82 6.13 1.03
N GLN A 30 -15.96 5.84 2.33
CA GLN A 30 -15.20 6.54 3.39
C GLN A 30 -13.70 6.24 3.25
N CYS A 31 -13.31 4.99 3.03
CA CYS A 31 -11.92 4.59 2.81
C CYS A 31 -11.32 5.26 1.56
N CYS A 32 -12.08 5.31 0.46
CA CYS A 32 -11.66 6.01 -0.76
C CYS A 32 -11.40 7.49 -0.51
N ASN A 33 -12.26 8.15 0.27
CA ASN A 33 -12.11 9.57 0.61
C ASN A 33 -10.89 9.79 1.52
N LEU A 34 -10.72 8.96 2.54
CA LEU A 34 -9.59 9.02 3.48
C LEU A 34 -8.25 8.80 2.77
N LEU A 35 -8.14 7.81 1.88
CA LEU A 35 -6.91 7.61 1.11
C LEU A 35 -6.58 8.80 0.19
N ASN A 36 -7.60 9.44 -0.38
CA ASN A 36 -7.41 10.57 -1.30
C ASN A 36 -7.14 11.89 -0.59
N SER A 37 -7.46 12.02 0.71
CA SER A 37 -7.10 13.20 1.49
C SER A 37 -5.59 13.29 1.71
N GLU A 38 -4.90 12.15 1.80
CA GLU A 38 -3.43 12.09 1.94
C GLU A 38 -2.72 11.94 0.60
N TRP A 39 -3.19 11.02 -0.25
CA TRP A 39 -2.52 10.67 -1.50
C TRP A 39 -3.53 10.67 -2.64
N LYS A 40 -3.63 11.79 -3.36
CA LYS A 40 -4.61 11.97 -4.44
C LYS A 40 -4.42 10.94 -5.56
N ARG A 41 -5.46 10.13 -5.81
CA ARG A 41 -5.62 9.26 -6.99
C ARG A 41 -7.08 9.32 -7.47
N SER A 42 -7.36 8.77 -8.65
CA SER A 42 -8.76 8.70 -9.13
C SER A 42 -9.60 7.80 -8.22
N LYS A 43 -10.88 8.15 -8.04
CA LYS A 43 -11.82 7.32 -7.25
C LYS A 43 -11.88 5.88 -7.77
N THR A 44 -11.88 5.71 -9.09
CA THR A 44 -11.87 4.39 -9.74
C THR A 44 -10.64 3.57 -9.36
N ALA A 45 -9.44 4.18 -9.35
CA ALA A 45 -8.22 3.47 -8.95
C ALA A 45 -8.26 3.05 -7.47
N ARG A 46 -8.75 3.94 -6.59
CA ARG A 46 -8.93 3.64 -5.16
C ARG A 46 -9.91 2.50 -4.94
N LEU A 47 -11.09 2.57 -5.55
CA LEU A 47 -12.10 1.54 -5.42
C LEU A 47 -11.58 0.19 -5.93
N ARG A 48 -10.93 0.14 -7.10
CA ARG A 48 -10.32 -1.11 -7.62
C ARG A 48 -9.36 -1.74 -6.61
N SER A 49 -8.51 -0.95 -5.97
CA SER A 49 -7.57 -1.46 -4.96
C SER A 49 -8.28 -1.94 -3.70
N LEU A 50 -9.20 -1.12 -3.17
CA LEU A 50 -9.97 -1.43 -1.95
C LEU A 50 -10.81 -2.70 -2.10
N THR A 51 -11.39 -2.94 -3.28
CA THR A 51 -12.19 -4.14 -3.56
C THR A 51 -11.38 -5.43 -3.61
N MET A 52 -10.04 -5.36 -3.71
CA MET A 52 -9.18 -6.55 -3.63
C MET A 52 -9.01 -7.07 -2.21
N SER A 53 -9.52 -6.36 -1.19
CA SER A 53 -9.47 -6.85 0.18
C SER A 53 -10.12 -8.23 0.30
N CYS A 54 -9.42 -9.18 0.94
CA CYS A 54 -9.93 -10.52 1.18
C CYS A 54 -9.39 -11.10 2.50
N ASP A 55 -9.86 -12.29 2.86
CA ASP A 55 -9.46 -12.99 4.10
C ASP A 55 -8.03 -13.54 4.09
N LYS A 56 -7.40 -13.69 2.92
CA LYS A 56 -6.00 -14.11 2.80
C LYS A 56 -5.12 -12.87 2.86
N PHE A 57 -4.74 -12.34 1.70
CA PHE A 57 -4.14 -11.04 1.43
C PHE A 57 -4.33 -10.75 -0.09
N PRO A 58 -4.39 -9.49 -0.53
CA PRO A 58 -4.29 -8.27 0.27
C PRO A 58 -5.52 -8.05 1.15
N MET A 59 -5.33 -7.38 2.28
CA MET A 59 -6.39 -7.09 3.24
C MET A 59 -6.32 -5.63 3.67
N TYR A 60 -7.46 -4.93 3.62
CA TYR A 60 -7.60 -3.62 4.22
C TYR A 60 -8.22 -3.77 5.61
N LEU A 61 -7.53 -3.30 6.64
CA LEU A 61 -8.04 -3.22 8.00
C LEU A 61 -8.38 -1.78 8.33
N LEU A 62 -9.55 -1.58 8.95
CA LEU A 62 -10.10 -0.28 9.28
C LEU A 62 -10.09 -0.08 10.80
N LEU A 63 -9.66 1.10 11.23
CA LEU A 63 -9.95 1.59 12.58
C LEU A 63 -11.28 2.34 12.53
N LEU A 64 -12.28 1.81 13.21
CA LEU A 64 -13.61 2.42 13.27
C LEU A 64 -13.87 3.00 14.66
N SER A 65 -14.62 4.09 14.72
CA SER A 65 -15.37 4.47 15.92
C SER A 65 -16.83 4.63 15.52
N LYS A 66 -17.70 3.77 16.05
CA LYS A 66 -19.10 3.65 15.61
C LYS A 66 -19.18 3.40 14.09
N ASN A 67 -19.67 4.37 13.32
CA ASN A 67 -19.84 4.28 11.86
C ASN A 67 -18.88 5.20 11.08
N THR A 68 -17.77 5.60 11.70
CA THR A 68 -16.78 6.49 11.08
C THR A 68 -15.44 5.78 10.96
N VAL A 69 -14.85 5.81 9.76
CA VAL A 69 -13.48 5.34 9.52
C VAL A 69 -12.49 6.39 10.01
N LEU A 70 -11.73 6.06 11.05
CA LEU A 70 -10.70 6.94 11.62
C LEU A 70 -9.32 6.63 11.07
N GLY A 71 -9.11 5.43 10.54
CA GLY A 71 -7.84 5.01 9.99
C GLY A 71 -7.99 3.76 9.13
N LEU A 72 -6.99 3.52 8.30
CA LEU A 72 -6.92 2.29 7.52
C LEU A 72 -5.46 1.87 7.31
N CYS A 73 -5.28 0.59 7.04
CA CYS A 73 -4.01 0.00 6.64
C CYS A 73 -4.29 -1.07 5.59
N LYS A 74 -3.44 -1.16 4.56
CA LYS A 74 -3.40 -2.29 3.63
C LYS A 74 -2.28 -3.22 4.06
N ILE A 75 -2.57 -4.51 4.08
CA ILE A 75 -1.61 -5.56 4.37
C ILE A 75 -1.54 -6.49 3.17
N SER A 76 -0.34 -6.77 2.69
CA SER A 76 -0.11 -7.69 1.59
C SER A 76 0.95 -8.73 1.99
N LEU A 77 0.86 -9.95 1.48
CA LEU A 77 1.86 -11.00 1.73
C LEU A 77 3.11 -10.69 0.91
N VAL A 78 4.32 -10.76 1.47
CA VAL A 78 5.55 -10.56 0.68
C VAL A 78 5.72 -11.72 -0.32
N HIS A 79 6.12 -11.41 -1.56
CA HIS A 79 6.28 -12.41 -2.61
C HIS A 79 7.21 -13.55 -2.17
N ASN A 80 6.86 -14.79 -2.50
CA ASN A 80 7.62 -16.00 -2.17
C ASN A 80 7.84 -16.24 -0.66
N THR A 81 7.04 -15.62 0.19
CA THR A 81 7.04 -15.88 1.64
C THR A 81 5.67 -16.34 2.11
N ILE A 82 5.62 -16.98 3.28
CA ILE A 82 4.36 -17.41 3.91
C ILE A 82 4.13 -16.75 5.27
N ASP A 83 5.17 -16.20 5.88
CA ASP A 83 5.19 -15.66 7.25
C ASP A 83 5.57 -14.17 7.29
N SER A 84 5.58 -13.51 6.13
CA SER A 84 6.04 -12.14 6.00
C SER A 84 5.01 -11.30 5.26
N VAL A 85 4.69 -10.13 5.80
CA VAL A 85 3.74 -9.17 5.21
C VAL A 85 4.37 -7.80 5.07
N VAL A 86 3.78 -7.00 4.19
CA VAL A 86 4.07 -5.59 4.06
C VAL A 86 2.85 -4.76 4.45
N ILE A 87 3.09 -3.72 5.25
CA ILE A 87 2.13 -2.68 5.54
C ILE A 87 2.26 -1.57 4.49
N GLU A 88 1.14 -1.25 3.88
CA GLU A 88 0.98 -0.23 2.85
C GLU A 88 -0.21 0.67 3.21
N SER A 89 -0.28 1.85 2.59
CA SER A 89 -1.44 2.75 2.68
C SER A 89 -1.90 3.01 4.14
N PHE A 90 -0.96 3.06 5.09
CA PHE A 90 -1.23 3.23 6.51
C PHE A 90 -1.53 4.70 6.82
N ILE A 91 -2.74 5.00 7.27
CA ILE A 91 -3.19 6.37 7.48
C ILE A 91 -4.18 6.47 8.64
N ILE A 92 -4.06 7.55 9.41
CA ILE A 92 -5.08 8.04 10.34
C ILE A 92 -5.67 9.34 9.76
N ASP A 93 -6.99 9.48 9.86
CA ASP A 93 -7.72 10.69 9.52
C ASP A 93 -7.09 11.91 10.20
N HIS A 94 -6.90 12.98 9.45
CA HIS A 94 -6.13 14.14 9.90
C HIS A 94 -6.68 14.76 11.19
N ALA A 95 -8.02 14.78 11.37
CA ALA A 95 -8.64 15.33 12.56
C ALA A 95 -8.41 14.47 13.82
N HIS A 96 -7.94 13.24 13.64
CA HIS A 96 -7.75 12.25 14.70
C HIS A 96 -6.27 11.89 14.91
N ARG A 97 -5.35 12.61 14.28
CA ARG A 97 -3.89 12.44 14.48
C ARG A 97 -3.46 12.98 15.85
N TYR A 98 -2.28 12.55 16.29
CA TYR A 98 -1.66 12.95 17.56
C TYR A 98 -2.44 12.54 18.83
N GLN A 99 -3.43 11.66 18.70
CA GLN A 99 -4.24 11.11 19.80
C GLN A 99 -3.85 9.67 20.17
N GLY A 100 -2.70 9.18 19.69
CA GLY A 100 -2.24 7.80 19.91
C GLY A 100 -2.90 6.73 19.03
N LEU A 101 -3.89 7.10 18.20
CA LEU A 101 -4.63 6.15 17.34
C LEU A 101 -3.74 5.45 16.30
N GLY A 102 -2.68 6.11 15.82
CA GLY A 102 -1.71 5.49 14.90
C GLY A 102 -1.03 4.29 15.54
N SER A 103 -0.44 4.47 16.73
CA SER A 103 0.17 3.36 17.47
C SER A 103 -0.84 2.30 17.88
N MET A 104 -2.07 2.69 18.22
CA MET A 104 -3.15 1.75 18.53
C MET A 104 -3.50 0.87 17.33
N LEU A 105 -3.74 1.47 16.16
CA LEU A 105 -4.02 0.74 14.92
C LEU A 105 -2.84 -0.16 14.53
N LEU A 106 -1.61 0.33 14.60
CA LEU A 106 -0.42 -0.43 14.25
C LEU A 106 -0.26 -1.69 15.13
N ARG A 107 -0.40 -1.54 16.45
CA ARG A 107 -0.36 -2.69 17.39
C ARG A 107 -1.49 -3.69 17.15
N ALA A 108 -2.71 -3.19 16.87
CA ALA A 108 -3.83 -4.06 16.57
C ALA A 108 -3.63 -4.83 15.26
N VAL A 109 -3.02 -4.20 14.25
CA VAL A 109 -2.58 -4.86 13.01
C VAL A 109 -1.52 -5.92 13.28
N GLU A 110 -0.51 -5.59 14.11
CA GLU A 110 0.55 -6.51 14.53
C GLU A 110 -0.03 -7.76 15.19
N ASP A 111 -0.87 -7.58 16.22
CA ASP A 111 -1.55 -8.67 16.93
C ASP A 111 -2.41 -9.51 15.96
N TYR A 112 -3.11 -8.86 15.02
CA TYR A 112 -3.96 -9.53 14.03
C TYR A 112 -3.16 -10.45 13.11
N VAL A 113 -2.05 -9.98 12.56
CA VAL A 113 -1.23 -10.79 11.65
C VAL A 113 -0.42 -11.83 12.41
N HIS A 114 0.02 -11.52 13.63
CA HIS A 114 0.77 -12.45 14.48
C HIS A 114 -0.07 -13.71 14.80
N LYS A 115 -1.34 -13.52 15.21
CA LYS A 115 -2.30 -14.61 15.45
C LYS A 115 -2.58 -15.45 14.19
N ARG A 116 -2.19 -14.99 13.00
CA ARG A 116 -2.29 -15.71 11.71
C ARG A 116 -0.97 -16.36 11.28
N GLY A 117 0.03 -16.39 12.16
CA GLY A 117 1.33 -17.03 11.91
C GLY A 117 2.35 -16.15 11.19
N ILE A 118 2.08 -14.84 11.05
CA ILE A 118 3.05 -13.89 10.48
C ILE A 118 4.12 -13.57 11.53
N LYS A 119 5.38 -13.61 11.09
CA LYS A 119 6.58 -13.36 11.90
C LYS A 119 7.26 -12.05 11.54
N ASN A 120 7.16 -11.61 10.28
CA ASN A 120 7.85 -10.40 9.82
C ASN A 120 6.85 -9.41 9.23
N ILE A 121 6.97 -8.16 9.65
CA ILE A 121 6.26 -7.03 9.04
C ILE A 121 7.29 -6.10 8.43
N PHE A 122 7.09 -5.77 7.16
CA PHE A 122 7.89 -4.80 6.44
C PHE A 122 7.07 -3.58 6.09
N LEU A 123 7.74 -2.44 5.92
CA LEU A 123 7.14 -1.24 5.36
C LEU A 123 8.19 -0.35 4.72
N MET A 124 7.68 0.57 3.90
CA MET A 124 8.46 1.67 3.34
C MET A 124 7.86 2.97 3.84
N THR A 125 8.70 3.88 4.33
CA THR A 125 8.27 5.18 4.82
C THR A 125 9.12 6.31 4.25
N LYS A 126 8.59 7.53 4.36
CA LYS A 126 9.30 8.76 4.06
C LYS A 126 8.78 9.86 4.98
N GLY A 127 9.61 10.30 5.92
CA GLY A 127 9.31 11.36 6.88
C GLY A 127 8.45 10.92 8.07
N GLN A 128 8.27 9.61 8.27
CA GLN A 128 7.57 9.05 9.44
C GLN A 128 8.39 7.95 10.14
N GLU A 129 9.70 7.95 9.94
CA GLU A 129 10.65 6.97 10.48
C GLU A 129 10.55 6.93 12.02
N ASP A 130 10.56 8.10 12.67
CA ASP A 130 10.45 8.23 14.13
C ASP A 130 9.18 7.60 14.71
N PHE A 131 8.07 7.65 13.97
CA PHE A 131 6.83 7.00 14.39
C PHE A 131 7.03 5.47 14.44
N TYR A 132 7.62 4.89 13.41
CA TYR A 132 7.85 3.45 13.35
C TYR A 132 8.96 3.00 14.31
N LEU A 133 10.03 3.79 14.49
CA LEU A 133 11.07 3.54 15.50
C LEU A 133 10.47 3.48 16.92
N LYS A 134 9.56 4.41 17.26
CA LYS A 134 8.83 4.40 18.55
C LYS A 134 7.90 3.19 18.72
N ASN A 135 7.49 2.54 17.62
CA ASN A 135 6.72 1.30 17.64
C ASN A 135 7.61 0.07 17.35
N GLU A 136 8.91 0.18 17.65
CA GLU A 136 9.89 -0.92 17.66
C GLU A 136 10.18 -1.52 16.28
N TYR A 137 9.93 -0.77 15.20
CA TYR A 137 10.49 -1.09 13.91
C TYR A 137 11.95 -0.68 13.87
N ILE A 138 12.75 -1.44 13.15
CA ILE A 138 14.15 -1.13 12.86
C ILE A 138 14.31 -0.81 11.37
N ILE A 139 15.26 0.07 11.05
CA ILE A 139 15.68 0.29 9.67
C ILE A 139 16.32 -1.01 9.14
N CYS A 140 16.03 -1.35 7.89
CA CYS A 140 16.62 -2.49 7.22
C CYS A 140 17.06 -2.14 5.80
N GLU A 141 17.85 -3.02 5.20
CA GLU A 141 18.21 -2.93 3.79
C GLU A 141 16.96 -3.04 2.88
N PRO A 142 17.00 -2.42 1.69
CA PRO A 142 15.97 -2.61 0.67
C PRO A 142 15.78 -4.11 0.34
N ILE A 143 14.53 -4.54 0.31
CA ILE A 143 14.14 -5.91 0.01
C ILE A 143 13.58 -5.95 -1.41
N GLN A 144 14.19 -6.74 -2.30
CA GLN A 144 13.82 -6.73 -3.72
C GLN A 144 12.37 -7.15 -3.94
N GLU A 145 11.87 -8.07 -3.12
CA GLU A 145 10.50 -8.53 -3.10
C GLU A 145 9.50 -7.40 -2.81
N LEU A 146 9.95 -6.31 -2.16
CA LEU A 146 9.15 -5.14 -1.84
C LEU A 146 9.04 -4.12 -2.99
N ASN A 147 9.84 -4.25 -4.05
CA ASN A 147 9.88 -3.27 -5.15
C ASN A 147 8.54 -3.16 -5.91
N GLY A 148 7.71 -4.21 -5.88
CA GLY A 148 6.36 -4.20 -6.44
C GLY A 148 5.30 -3.53 -5.55
N TYR A 149 5.62 -3.24 -4.29
CA TYR A 149 4.70 -2.67 -3.31
C TYR A 149 4.87 -1.15 -3.27
N SER A 150 4.22 -0.50 -4.24
CA SER A 150 4.07 0.94 -4.22
C SER A 150 2.63 1.31 -4.57
N ASP A 151 1.84 1.62 -3.55
CA ASP A 151 0.54 2.30 -3.73
C ASP A 151 0.73 3.73 -4.30
N PHE A 152 1.98 4.20 -4.24
CA PHE A 152 2.49 5.41 -4.88
C PHE A 152 2.95 5.08 -6.30
N GLY A 153 2.16 5.49 -7.30
CA GLY A 153 2.46 5.25 -8.70
C GLY A 153 3.90 5.56 -9.07
N SER A 154 4.68 4.54 -9.38
CA SER A 154 5.40 4.58 -10.64
C SER A 154 4.33 4.37 -11.71
N ASP A 155 3.88 5.44 -12.35
CA ASP A 155 3.23 5.34 -13.65
C ASP A 155 4.31 4.90 -14.67
N THR A 156 4.77 3.66 -14.56
CA THR A 156 5.42 2.95 -15.66
C THR A 156 4.31 2.26 -16.43
N TYR A 157 3.77 2.96 -17.42
CA TYR A 157 3.02 2.32 -18.50
C TYR A 157 3.90 1.24 -19.11
N SER A 158 3.74 0.00 -18.64
CA SER A 158 4.19 -1.17 -19.37
C SER A 158 3.11 -1.45 -20.40
N THR A 159 3.19 -0.76 -21.53
CA THR A 159 2.37 -1.06 -22.71
C THR A 159 2.94 -2.32 -23.36
N THR A 160 2.57 -3.49 -22.83
CA THR A 160 2.56 -4.72 -23.63
C THR A 160 1.19 -4.82 -24.28
N ALA A 161 0.98 -4.08 -25.37
CA ALA A 161 -0.15 -4.26 -26.26
C ALA A 161 0.35 -4.89 -27.56
N THR A 162 0.15 -6.20 -27.66
CA THR A 162 0.10 -6.95 -28.92
C THR A 162 -0.95 -6.34 -29.85
N ASN A 163 -0.51 -5.69 -30.93
CA ASN A 163 -1.41 -5.19 -31.95
C ASN A 163 -1.70 -6.28 -32.98
N SER A 164 -2.98 -6.65 -33.10
CA SER A 164 -3.52 -7.35 -34.26
C SER A 164 -4.47 -6.42 -35.01
N LYS A 165 -4.13 -6.19 -36.29
CA LYS A 165 -4.92 -5.76 -37.46
C LYS A 165 -5.81 -4.50 -37.37
N ILE A 166 -5.65 -3.58 -38.32
CA ILE A 166 -6.48 -3.42 -39.55
C ILE A 166 -5.99 -2.16 -40.30
N GLU A 167 -5.87 -2.29 -41.62
CA GLU A 167 -5.47 -1.27 -42.60
C GLU A 167 -6.53 -0.20 -42.84
N THR A 168 -6.10 1.03 -43.10
CA THR A 168 -6.70 1.92 -44.12
C THR A 168 -5.65 2.89 -44.65
N ASN A 169 -5.47 2.86 -45.97
CA ASN A 169 -4.72 3.79 -46.83
C ASN A 169 -5.09 5.26 -46.58
N GLU A 170 -4.10 6.17 -46.59
CA GLU A 170 -4.01 7.32 -47.52
C GLU A 170 -2.58 7.89 -47.51
N THR A 171 -2.06 8.16 -48.70
CA THR A 171 -0.68 8.57 -48.99
C THR A 171 -0.55 10.10 -49.00
N SER A 172 0.32 10.65 -48.16
CA SER A 172 1.01 11.91 -48.48
C SER A 172 2.49 11.79 -48.12
N VAL A 173 3.32 11.94 -49.15
CA VAL A 173 4.77 11.70 -49.10
C VAL A 173 5.46 12.97 -48.59
N GLY A 174 5.68 13.04 -47.29
CA GLY A 174 6.70 13.92 -46.70
C GLY A 174 8.11 13.32 -46.90
N PRO A 175 9.18 14.13 -46.93
CA PRO A 175 10.53 13.60 -46.98
C PRO A 175 10.78 12.65 -45.79
N PRO A 176 11.59 11.59 -45.98
CA PRO A 176 11.86 10.64 -44.90
C PRO A 176 12.41 11.40 -43.68
N PRO A 177 11.95 11.07 -42.46
CA PRO A 177 12.48 11.68 -41.26
C PRO A 177 14.00 11.46 -41.23
N PRO A 178 14.78 12.46 -40.76
CA PRO A 178 16.22 12.31 -40.67
C PRO A 178 16.58 11.06 -39.86
N PRO A 179 17.67 10.36 -40.20
CA PRO A 179 18.15 9.26 -39.37
C PRO A 179 18.34 9.77 -37.94
N MET A 180 17.69 9.09 -37.00
CA MET A 180 17.80 9.41 -35.58
C MET A 180 19.28 9.41 -35.19
N PRO A 181 19.78 10.44 -34.49
CA PRO A 181 21.15 10.42 -33.99
C PRO A 181 21.36 9.15 -33.17
N ASP A 182 22.47 8.46 -33.42
CA ASP A 182 22.88 7.30 -32.63
C ASP A 182 23.20 7.78 -31.21
N PHE A 183 22.18 7.85 -30.36
CA PHE A 183 22.38 7.95 -28.93
C PHE A 183 22.87 6.57 -28.47
N ARG A 184 24.17 6.33 -28.69
CA ARG A 184 24.89 5.32 -27.90
C ARG A 184 24.51 5.57 -26.46
N LYS A 185 23.96 4.54 -25.81
CA LYS A 185 23.63 4.53 -24.38
C LYS A 185 24.91 4.81 -23.59
N SER A 186 25.28 6.08 -23.45
CA SER A 186 25.95 6.52 -22.24
C SER A 186 24.87 6.45 -21.18
N SER A 187 25.15 5.68 -20.15
CA SER A 187 24.41 5.66 -18.91
C SER A 187 24.40 7.07 -18.32
N ILE A 188 23.49 7.92 -18.80
CA ILE A 188 23.11 9.12 -18.10
C ILE A 188 22.36 8.60 -16.87
N GLN A 189 23.09 8.43 -15.78
CA GLN A 189 22.51 8.50 -14.45
C GLN A 189 21.87 9.88 -14.35
N ILE A 190 20.63 9.99 -14.82
CA ILE A 190 19.74 11.05 -14.39
C ILE A 190 19.47 10.71 -12.93
N CYS A 191 20.36 11.19 -12.06
CA CYS A 191 20.18 11.22 -10.62
C CYS A 191 19.10 12.28 -10.35
N LEU A 192 17.86 11.98 -10.74
CA LEU A 192 16.71 12.51 -10.04
C LEU A 192 16.84 11.88 -8.66
N ALA A 193 17.38 12.64 -7.71
CA ALA A 193 17.37 12.29 -6.29
C ALA A 193 15.90 12.26 -5.84
N ILE A 194 15.20 11.20 -6.22
CA ILE A 194 13.97 10.77 -5.58
C ILE A 194 14.41 10.53 -4.14
N PRO A 195 13.86 11.26 -3.15
CA PRO A 195 14.27 11.02 -1.77
C PRO A 195 13.97 9.57 -1.45
N GLU A 196 15.02 8.83 -1.13
CA GLU A 196 14.99 7.39 -0.93
C GLU A 196 14.01 7.08 0.21
N ARG A 197 13.11 6.11 0.00
CA ARG A 197 12.23 5.64 1.07
C ARG A 197 13.06 4.82 2.05
N THR A 198 12.85 5.04 3.33
CA THR A 198 13.44 4.18 4.36
C THR A 198 12.66 2.88 4.44
N PHE A 199 13.36 1.76 4.28
CA PHE A 199 12.82 0.43 4.53
C PHE A 199 12.92 0.12 6.01
N MET A 200 11.83 -0.39 6.58
CA MET A 200 11.78 -0.75 7.98
C MET A 200 11.12 -2.11 8.16
N LYS A 201 11.54 -2.82 9.20
CA LYS A 201 10.98 -4.12 9.56
C LYS A 201 10.73 -4.23 11.05
N LYS A 202 9.76 -5.05 11.42
CA LYS A 202 9.55 -5.54 12.78
C LYS A 202 9.42 -7.06 12.74
N ILE A 203 10.14 -7.72 13.64
CA ILE A 203 10.00 -9.15 13.88
C ILE A 203 9.01 -9.29 15.04
N LEU A 204 7.94 -10.04 14.80
CA LEU A 204 6.96 -10.37 15.81
C LEU A 204 7.51 -11.57 16.60
N GLU A 205 7.91 -11.32 17.84
CA GLU A 205 8.38 -12.37 18.75
C GLU A 205 7.27 -13.41 18.98
N SER A 206 7.67 -14.67 19.19
CA SER A 206 6.76 -15.81 19.40
C SER A 206 6.39 -15.99 20.86
#